data_AF-A0A8W8MD71-F1
#
_entry.id   AF-A0A8W8MD71-F1
#
_cell.length_a   1.000
_cell.length_b   1.000
_cell.length_c   1.000
_cell.angle_alpha   90.00
_cell.angle_beta   90.00
_cell.angle_gamma   90.00
#
_symmetry.space_group_name_H-M   'P 1'
#
loop_
_entity.id
_entity.type
_entity.pdbx_description
1 polymer ?
#
loop_
_entity_poly.entity_id
_entity_poly.type
_entity_poly.pdbx_seq_one_letter_code
_entity_poly.pdbx_strand_id
1 'polypeptide(L)'
;MSDKSNPFYATSGNSIANYEWQNSNPKTFSFSWKNHFLNKIHEDGNFLARIRLFPESLSDGGDRNGYKSIPDKYDDTKGTRSRDAIPNERGIIKYDVAYNIGKDQSSPPTYQYTNYKNNSIEISEYQNLRDGNSFSVWVKAYDILGNTKEERFVLHYDSSRPDVSSEELQKNVEEDEMNFTSSVRILGASDPHSGVKRIKYRFRAQSTGKVINDREYEYLNPTRDESYCNRNPCDSNLPTGESFGKTIDFHFSNCYVTNVSDVFLETVIMEMNIYNSAGLYVSRSMQISNLTSLRGVHNYFGPIEIKISDTFGKSVRIFWNWAPSCYSIQGFQFTYSRDGQTLQSEVIFKVQNWIILDYVEAGGSYHLQLYTLYGEEPKNSIKSVASNFSFSTPEKLQDSNSDNLSILYGVIAVLCICLVVVGCLIAWIIRSGACKRPKETREVTNARSPPGDLMSRPDTYDTVDDACNTAYQELGQISSPSNYDQLRGPNNESRQDKRTSYN
;
A
#
# COMPACT_ATOMS: atom_id res chain seq x y z
N MET A 1 23.71 12.77 -8.20
CA MET A 1 22.43 12.01 -8.16
C MET A 1 21.45 12.74 -7.25
N SER A 2 20.21 12.27 -7.19
CA SER A 2 19.14 12.91 -6.40
C SER A 2 18.42 11.84 -5.57
N ASP A 3 18.07 12.18 -4.34
CA ASP A 3 17.39 11.33 -3.39
C ASP A 3 15.89 11.61 -3.40
N LYS A 4 15.08 10.61 -3.75
CA LYS A 4 13.62 10.74 -3.79
C LYS A 4 12.96 10.71 -2.42
N SER A 5 13.69 10.38 -1.35
CA SER A 5 13.19 10.47 0.04
C SER A 5 13.31 11.88 0.64
N ASN A 6 14.09 12.77 0.01
CA ASN A 6 14.27 14.16 0.42
C ASN A 6 13.78 15.08 -0.71
N PRO A 7 12.61 15.75 -0.59
CA PRO A 7 12.01 16.47 -1.70
C PRO A 7 12.73 17.79 -2.03
N PHE A 8 12.77 18.14 -3.32
CA PHE A 8 12.95 19.51 -3.79
C PHE A 8 11.55 20.11 -4.00
N TYR A 9 11.21 21.18 -3.29
CA TYR A 9 9.86 21.76 -3.29
C TYR A 9 9.82 23.25 -2.93
N ALA A 10 8.70 23.91 -3.22
CA ALA A 10 8.43 25.29 -2.83
C ALA A 10 7.89 25.37 -1.38
N THR A 11 8.71 25.82 -0.43
CA THR A 11 8.27 26.07 0.95
C THR A 11 7.25 27.20 1.08
N SER A 12 7.08 28.06 0.05
CA SER A 12 6.00 29.06 -0.03
C SER A 12 4.71 28.53 -0.67
N GLY A 13 4.70 27.30 -1.20
CA GLY A 13 3.52 26.69 -1.83
C GLY A 13 2.41 26.34 -0.83
N ASN A 14 1.20 26.14 -1.35
CA ASN A 14 0.04 25.72 -0.56
C ASN A 14 0.17 24.24 -0.16
N SER A 15 0.26 23.97 1.15
CA SER A 15 0.34 22.61 1.69
C SER A 15 -0.92 21.77 1.43
N ILE A 16 -2.08 22.39 1.21
CA ILE A 16 -3.33 21.70 0.81
C ILE A 16 -3.20 21.14 -0.62
N ALA A 17 -2.30 21.70 -1.42
CA ALA A 17 -1.99 21.34 -2.81
C ALA A 17 -0.56 20.79 -2.95
N ASN A 18 -0.07 20.07 -1.93
CA ASN A 18 1.24 19.39 -1.91
C ASN A 18 2.45 20.29 -2.23
N TYR A 19 2.35 21.61 -2.04
CA TYR A 19 3.35 22.61 -2.42
C TYR A 19 3.62 22.76 -3.93
N GLU A 20 2.84 22.11 -4.79
CA GLU A 20 2.92 22.25 -6.27
C GLU A 20 2.21 23.52 -6.78
N TRP A 21 1.27 24.06 -5.99
CA TRP A 21 0.46 25.23 -6.34
C TRP A 21 0.55 26.33 -5.28
N GLN A 22 0.29 27.57 -5.68
CA GLN A 22 0.07 28.71 -4.80
C GLN A 22 -1.16 29.54 -5.25
N ASN A 23 -1.97 29.96 -4.29
CA ASN A 23 -3.29 30.58 -4.50
C ASN A 23 -3.41 32.03 -3.99
N SER A 24 -2.28 32.64 -3.64
CA SER A 24 -2.17 34.03 -3.20
C SER A 24 -0.79 34.57 -3.54
N ASN A 25 -0.71 35.72 -4.22
CA ASN A 25 0.54 36.33 -4.67
C ASN A 25 1.49 36.61 -3.48
N PRO A 26 2.66 35.95 -3.38
CA PRO A 26 3.61 36.21 -2.32
C PRO A 26 4.48 37.44 -2.66
N LYS A 27 5.13 38.01 -1.64
CA LYS A 27 6.23 38.99 -1.83
C LYS A 27 7.60 38.31 -1.98
N THR A 28 7.69 37.06 -1.54
CA THR A 28 8.90 36.23 -1.55
C THR A 28 8.49 34.78 -1.84
N PHE A 29 9.03 34.20 -2.89
CA PHE A 29 8.92 32.76 -3.16
C PHE A 29 10.06 32.06 -2.42
N SER A 30 9.80 30.92 -1.79
CA SER A 30 10.82 30.17 -1.06
C SER A 30 10.83 28.70 -1.46
N PHE A 31 12.03 28.12 -1.58
CA PHE A 31 12.26 26.77 -2.06
C PHE A 31 13.33 26.07 -1.22
N SER A 32 13.22 24.75 -1.06
CA SER A 32 14.19 23.92 -0.34
C SER A 32 14.51 22.66 -1.14
N TRP A 33 15.79 22.28 -1.16
CA TRP A 33 16.35 21.04 -1.70
C TRP A 33 17.34 20.40 -0.70
N LYS A 34 17.13 20.66 0.60
CA LYS A 34 17.89 20.07 1.71
C LYS A 34 17.96 18.54 1.58
N ASN A 35 19.17 17.99 1.67
CA ASN A 35 19.51 16.58 1.44
C ASN A 35 19.09 15.99 0.07
N HIS A 36 18.46 16.74 -0.84
CA HIS A 36 17.91 16.21 -2.09
C HIS A 36 19.01 15.80 -3.07
N PHE A 37 20.04 16.63 -3.27
CA PHE A 37 21.17 16.30 -4.12
C PHE A 37 22.26 15.56 -3.34
N LEU A 38 22.87 14.55 -3.95
CA LEU A 38 24.03 13.83 -3.40
C LEU A 38 25.03 13.39 -4.48
N ASN A 39 26.28 13.22 -4.09
CA ASN A 39 27.19 12.27 -4.73
C ASN A 39 27.43 11.11 -3.75
N LYS A 40 26.76 9.98 -3.99
CA LYS A 40 26.83 8.77 -3.15
C LYS A 40 28.26 8.24 -2.96
N ILE A 41 29.12 8.38 -3.97
CA ILE A 41 30.52 7.94 -3.87
C ILE A 41 31.26 8.79 -2.82
N HIS A 42 31.05 10.11 -2.81
CA HIS A 42 31.64 11.01 -1.82
C HIS A 42 31.01 10.88 -0.42
N GLU A 43 29.71 10.56 -0.35
CA GLU A 43 28.98 10.31 0.90
C GLU A 43 29.42 8.99 1.55
N ASP A 44 29.19 7.84 0.90
CA ASP A 44 29.55 6.51 1.43
C ASP A 44 31.05 6.41 1.74
N GLY A 45 31.91 6.82 0.80
CA GLY A 45 33.36 6.77 0.94
C GLY A 45 33.94 7.83 1.88
N ASN A 46 33.12 8.73 2.44
CA ASN A 46 33.52 9.87 3.25
C ASN A 46 34.62 10.74 2.58
N PHE A 47 34.68 10.76 1.25
CA PHE A 47 35.81 11.31 0.50
C PHE A 47 35.97 12.83 0.61
N LEU A 48 35.06 13.56 1.26
CA LEU A 48 35.19 14.99 1.56
C LEU A 48 35.43 15.30 3.05
N ALA A 49 35.51 14.27 3.91
CA ALA A 49 35.79 14.43 5.33
C ALA A 49 37.24 14.85 5.61
N ARG A 50 37.46 15.37 6.84
CA ARG A 50 38.79 15.61 7.42
C ARG A 50 39.52 14.28 7.54
N ILE A 51 40.80 14.25 7.17
CA ILE A 51 41.67 13.10 7.45
C ILE A 51 41.80 12.97 8.97
N ARG A 52 41.36 11.85 9.53
CA ARG A 52 41.38 11.60 10.98
C ARG A 52 42.84 11.55 11.48
N LEU A 53 43.09 12.15 12.64
CA LEU A 53 44.34 11.96 13.37
C LEU A 53 44.52 10.48 13.74
N PHE A 54 45.77 10.02 13.70
CA PHE A 54 46.14 8.69 14.16
C PHE A 54 45.95 8.64 15.69
N PRO A 55 45.24 7.63 16.25
CA PRO A 55 45.03 7.56 17.68
C PRO A 55 46.36 7.27 18.39
N GLU A 56 46.56 7.87 19.56
CA GLU A 56 47.81 7.76 20.33
C GLU A 56 48.23 6.31 20.60
N SER A 57 47.25 5.43 20.81
CA SER A 57 47.43 3.97 21.01
C SER A 57 47.98 3.20 19.79
N LEU A 58 48.03 3.82 18.62
CA LEU A 58 48.65 3.26 17.41
C LEU A 58 49.88 4.08 16.94
N SER A 59 50.28 5.11 17.68
CA SER A 59 51.36 6.03 17.27
C SER A 59 52.66 5.30 16.97
N ASP A 60 53.19 5.50 15.75
CA ASP A 60 54.46 4.94 15.27
C ASP A 60 55.67 5.84 15.58
N GLY A 61 55.47 6.90 16.37
CA GLY A 61 56.47 7.95 16.59
C GLY A 61 56.60 8.95 15.43
N GLY A 62 55.69 8.91 14.45
CA GLY A 62 55.71 9.78 13.27
C GLY A 62 55.55 11.28 13.59
N ASP A 63 56.62 12.05 13.37
CA ASP A 63 56.76 13.47 13.72
C ASP A 63 56.03 14.43 12.75
N ARG A 64 54.71 14.28 12.58
CA ARG A 64 53.85 15.21 11.80
C ARG A 64 52.47 15.42 12.46
N ASN A 65 52.46 15.99 13.67
CA ASN A 65 51.26 16.52 14.36
C ASN A 65 50.08 15.52 14.44
N GLY A 66 50.33 14.29 14.87
CA GLY A 66 49.29 13.26 15.07
C GLY A 66 48.74 12.66 13.77
N TYR A 67 49.42 12.81 12.63
CA TYR A 67 49.14 12.05 11.41
C TYR A 67 50.20 10.96 11.22
N LYS A 68 49.79 9.80 10.69
CA LYS A 68 50.71 8.71 10.33
C LYS A 68 51.81 9.21 9.39
N SER A 69 53.04 8.75 9.59
CA SER A 69 54.15 9.07 8.68
C SER A 69 53.91 8.41 7.31
N ILE A 70 53.82 9.25 6.27
CA ILE A 70 53.74 8.84 4.86
C ILE A 70 55.07 9.21 4.20
N PRO A 71 55.78 8.28 3.53
CA PRO A 71 57.01 8.60 2.80
C PRO A 71 56.75 9.69 1.75
N ASP A 72 57.62 10.70 1.63
CA ASP A 72 57.31 11.92 0.85
C ASP A 72 56.99 11.68 -0.64
N LYS A 73 57.41 10.55 -1.22
CA LYS A 73 56.99 10.11 -2.58
C LYS A 73 55.52 9.68 -2.71
N TYR A 74 54.80 9.62 -1.59
CA TYR A 74 53.37 9.27 -1.48
C TYR A 74 52.57 10.29 -0.63
N ASP A 75 53.22 11.30 -0.04
CA ASP A 75 52.54 12.34 0.77
C ASP A 75 52.02 13.45 -0.16
N ASP A 76 50.77 13.33 -0.60
CA ASP A 76 50.09 14.32 -1.46
C ASP A 76 49.69 15.61 -0.71
N THR A 77 50.52 16.07 0.23
CA THR A 77 50.35 17.37 0.92
C THR A 77 50.55 18.58 0.00
N LYS A 78 50.88 18.34 -1.28
CA LYS A 78 51.02 19.35 -2.34
C LYS A 78 49.94 19.25 -3.43
N GLY A 79 49.04 18.28 -3.33
CA GLY A 79 47.89 18.15 -4.22
C GLY A 79 46.84 19.23 -3.98
N THR A 80 45.76 19.22 -4.79
CA THR A 80 44.65 20.18 -4.66
C THR A 80 43.74 19.90 -3.45
N ARG A 81 44.01 18.85 -2.67
CA ARG A 81 43.21 18.42 -1.52
C ARG A 81 44.02 18.51 -0.23
N SER A 82 43.54 19.29 0.74
CA SER A 82 44.17 19.37 2.06
C SER A 82 43.76 18.22 2.99
N ARG A 83 44.32 18.20 4.21
CA ARG A 83 43.96 17.27 5.29
C ARG A 83 42.64 17.63 5.98
N ASP A 84 42.12 18.85 5.78
CA ASP A 84 40.88 19.34 6.36
C ASP A 84 39.64 18.76 5.67
N ALA A 85 38.47 18.94 6.28
CA ALA A 85 37.20 18.63 5.63
C ALA A 85 36.90 19.69 4.56
N ILE A 86 36.43 19.25 3.40
CA ILE A 86 35.87 20.13 2.37
C ILE A 86 34.40 20.35 2.74
N PRO A 87 33.95 21.60 3.01
CA PRO A 87 32.54 21.87 3.33
C PRO A 87 31.63 21.40 2.20
N ASN A 88 30.71 20.49 2.52
CA ASN A 88 29.80 19.85 1.58
C ASN A 88 28.54 19.37 2.30
N GLU A 89 27.47 19.17 1.54
CA GLU A 89 26.26 18.45 1.96
C GLU A 89 26.14 17.21 1.06
N ARG A 90 26.22 16.00 1.62
CA ARG A 90 26.06 14.74 0.89
C ARG A 90 26.97 14.57 -0.35
N GLY A 91 28.18 15.13 -0.32
CA GLY A 91 29.10 15.12 -1.48
C GLY A 91 28.97 16.32 -2.43
N ILE A 92 28.00 17.22 -2.22
CA ILE A 92 27.77 18.44 -3.02
C ILE A 92 28.42 19.64 -2.34
N ILE A 93 29.21 20.41 -3.08
CA ILE A 93 30.01 21.54 -2.53
C ILE A 93 29.43 22.93 -2.84
N LYS A 94 28.58 23.02 -3.87
CA LYS A 94 27.87 24.25 -4.27
C LYS A 94 26.67 23.94 -5.17
N TYR A 95 25.84 24.95 -5.35
CA TYR A 95 24.75 25.03 -6.30
C TYR A 95 24.93 26.27 -7.18
N ASP A 96 24.50 26.19 -8.43
CA ASP A 96 24.02 27.39 -9.13
C ASP A 96 22.48 27.32 -9.15
N VAL A 97 21.81 28.44 -8.91
CA VAL A 97 20.35 28.53 -8.83
C VAL A 97 19.83 29.57 -9.83
N ALA A 98 18.80 29.21 -10.58
CA ALA A 98 18.17 30.08 -11.57
C ALA A 98 16.64 30.04 -11.43
N TYR A 99 15.97 31.11 -11.84
CA TYR A 99 14.51 31.20 -11.79
C TYR A 99 13.90 31.96 -12.96
N ASN A 100 12.59 31.75 -13.19
CA ASN A 100 11.81 32.45 -14.22
C ASN A 100 10.31 32.45 -13.88
N ILE A 101 9.54 33.42 -14.39
CA ILE A 101 8.07 33.51 -14.27
C ILE A 101 7.42 33.48 -15.66
N GLY A 102 6.35 32.70 -15.84
CA GLY A 102 5.60 32.60 -17.10
C GLY A 102 4.79 31.31 -17.22
N LYS A 103 4.07 31.13 -18.33
CA LYS A 103 3.33 29.88 -18.61
C LYS A 103 4.27 28.79 -19.16
N ASP A 104 5.03 29.12 -20.20
CA ASP A 104 5.93 28.20 -20.89
C ASP A 104 7.39 28.56 -20.60
N GLN A 105 8.16 27.60 -20.02
CA GLN A 105 9.46 27.90 -19.42
C GLN A 105 10.51 26.81 -19.72
N SER A 106 11.45 27.10 -20.63
CA SER A 106 12.65 26.29 -20.91
C SER A 106 13.75 26.49 -19.85
N SER A 107 14.74 25.58 -19.81
CA SER A 107 15.92 25.77 -18.94
C SER A 107 16.64 27.08 -19.26
N PRO A 108 17.02 27.87 -18.23
CA PRO A 108 17.51 29.23 -18.42
C PRO A 108 18.94 29.24 -19.01
N PRO A 109 19.26 30.18 -19.91
CA PRO A 109 20.57 30.27 -20.54
C PRO A 109 21.68 30.78 -19.60
N THR A 110 21.30 31.35 -18.45
CA THR A 110 22.21 31.90 -17.44
C THR A 110 21.63 31.67 -16.04
N TYR A 111 22.50 31.59 -15.04
CA TYR A 111 22.12 31.35 -13.64
C TYR A 111 22.27 32.63 -12.82
N GLN A 112 21.18 33.11 -12.22
CA GLN A 112 21.18 34.36 -11.44
C GLN A 112 22.04 34.26 -10.17
N TYR A 113 22.07 33.11 -9.51
CA TYR A 113 22.90 32.84 -8.33
C TYR A 113 23.93 31.76 -8.68
N THR A 114 25.22 32.05 -8.54
CA THR A 114 26.30 31.10 -8.82
C THR A 114 27.19 30.86 -7.60
N ASN A 115 27.71 29.64 -7.47
CA ASN A 115 28.51 29.20 -6.32
C ASN A 115 27.78 29.36 -4.97
N TYR A 116 26.46 29.24 -5.00
CA TYR A 116 25.57 29.29 -3.84
C TYR A 116 25.81 28.07 -2.94
N LYS A 117 25.74 28.26 -1.62
CA LYS A 117 26.11 27.21 -0.63
C LYS A 117 24.96 26.72 0.24
N ASN A 118 23.83 27.42 0.26
CA ASN A 118 22.67 26.99 1.04
C ASN A 118 21.83 25.99 0.23
N ASN A 119 21.06 25.17 0.96
CA ASN A 119 20.16 24.17 0.41
C ASN A 119 18.69 24.66 0.30
N SER A 120 18.49 25.96 0.42
CA SER A 120 17.22 26.65 0.26
C SER A 120 17.47 28.08 -0.21
N ILE A 121 16.49 28.68 -0.90
CA ILE A 121 16.56 30.08 -1.36
C ILE A 121 15.24 30.80 -1.11
N GLU A 122 15.34 32.11 -0.87
CA GLU A 122 14.23 33.06 -0.87
C GLU A 122 14.44 34.06 -2.02
N ILE A 123 13.42 34.26 -2.84
CA ILE A 123 13.44 35.13 -4.02
C ILE A 123 12.30 36.14 -3.87
N SER A 124 12.65 37.37 -3.51
CA SER A 124 11.70 38.49 -3.44
C SER A 124 11.48 39.09 -4.83
N GLU A 125 10.29 38.90 -5.39
CA GLU A 125 9.95 39.28 -6.76
C GLU A 125 8.58 39.96 -6.75
N TYR A 126 8.54 41.24 -7.12
CA TYR A 126 7.34 42.09 -6.99
C TYR A 126 6.45 42.03 -8.23
N GLN A 127 6.03 40.82 -8.60
CA GLN A 127 5.18 40.58 -9.77
C GLN A 127 3.84 39.97 -9.36
N ASN A 128 2.74 40.56 -9.84
CA ASN A 128 1.42 39.95 -9.75
C ASN A 128 1.37 38.78 -10.74
N LEU A 129 1.48 37.55 -10.25
CA LEU A 129 1.17 36.36 -11.03
C LEU A 129 -0.28 36.43 -11.48
N ARG A 130 -0.50 35.98 -12.72
CA ARG A 130 -1.81 35.76 -13.32
C ARG A 130 -2.13 34.26 -13.19
N ASP A 131 -3.39 33.93 -13.01
CA ASP A 131 -3.82 32.54 -12.91
C ASP A 131 -3.39 31.75 -14.17
N GLY A 132 -2.85 30.55 -13.98
CA GLY A 132 -2.26 29.73 -15.04
C GLY A 132 -0.80 30.06 -15.39
N ASN A 133 -0.16 31.07 -14.78
CA ASN A 133 1.30 31.22 -14.80
C ASN A 133 1.98 30.25 -13.82
N SER A 134 3.28 30.07 -13.99
CA SER A 134 4.15 29.33 -13.06
C SER A 134 5.40 30.14 -12.68
N PHE A 135 5.97 29.80 -11.53
CA PHE A 135 7.31 30.18 -11.10
C PHE A 135 8.18 28.92 -11.11
N SER A 136 9.18 28.85 -12.00
CA SER A 136 10.12 27.73 -12.05
C SER A 136 11.45 28.10 -11.37
N VAL A 137 12.03 27.13 -10.64
CA VAL A 137 13.40 27.20 -10.13
C VAL A 137 14.20 26.00 -10.64
N TRP A 138 15.37 26.29 -11.19
CA TRP A 138 16.39 25.29 -11.56
C TRP A 138 17.52 25.33 -10.54
N VAL A 139 17.87 24.17 -10.01
CA VAL A 139 19.02 24.01 -9.11
C VAL A 139 20.00 23.05 -9.77
N LYS A 140 21.23 23.53 -9.96
CA LYS A 140 22.33 22.76 -10.53
C LYS A 140 23.38 22.52 -9.45
N ALA A 141 23.34 21.33 -8.86
CA ALA A 141 24.29 20.87 -7.86
C ALA A 141 25.64 20.48 -8.49
N TYR A 142 26.75 20.76 -7.80
CA TYR A 142 28.11 20.39 -8.19
C TYR A 142 28.84 19.60 -7.10
N ASP A 143 29.57 18.57 -7.48
CA ASP A 143 30.59 17.95 -6.60
C ASP A 143 31.98 18.58 -6.79
N ILE A 144 32.97 18.10 -6.01
CA ILE A 144 34.35 18.63 -6.04
C ILE A 144 35.09 18.34 -7.36
N LEU A 145 34.64 17.36 -8.12
CA LEU A 145 35.23 16.97 -9.41
C LEU A 145 34.62 17.74 -10.59
N GLY A 146 33.57 18.52 -10.33
CA GLY A 146 32.85 19.30 -11.34
C GLY A 146 31.73 18.52 -12.04
N ASN A 147 31.37 17.32 -11.56
CA ASN A 147 30.16 16.66 -12.06
C ASN A 147 28.93 17.46 -11.63
N THR A 148 27.90 17.50 -12.47
CA THR A 148 26.70 18.31 -12.21
C THR A 148 25.41 17.52 -12.30
N LYS A 149 24.40 17.97 -11.55
CA LYS A 149 23.03 17.50 -11.66
C LYS A 149 22.08 18.70 -11.58
N GLU A 150 21.37 18.95 -12.67
CA GLU A 150 20.29 19.94 -12.77
C GLU A 150 18.93 19.24 -12.50
N GLU A 151 18.06 19.89 -11.73
CA GLU A 151 16.62 19.61 -11.63
C GLU A 151 15.81 20.91 -11.56
N ARG A 152 14.54 20.83 -11.98
CA ARG A 152 13.60 21.96 -12.00
C ARG A 152 12.39 21.63 -11.11
N PHE A 153 12.08 22.52 -10.17
CA PHE A 153 10.77 22.57 -9.53
C PHE A 153 9.91 23.64 -10.20
N VAL A 154 8.60 23.38 -10.30
CA VAL A 154 7.62 24.33 -10.85
C VAL A 154 6.54 24.55 -9.81
N LEU A 155 6.36 25.80 -9.42
CA LEU A 155 5.27 26.25 -8.56
C LEU A 155 4.22 26.92 -9.44
N HIS A 156 3.07 26.29 -9.60
CA HIS A 156 1.96 26.82 -10.40
C HIS A 156 1.14 27.85 -9.60
N TYR A 157 0.55 28.83 -10.28
CA TYR A 157 -0.28 29.86 -9.63
C TYR A 157 -1.71 29.86 -10.15
N ASP A 158 -2.66 29.82 -9.23
CA ASP A 158 -4.08 30.00 -9.49
C ASP A 158 -4.81 30.45 -8.22
N SER A 159 -5.39 31.64 -8.28
CA SER A 159 -6.19 32.29 -7.24
C SER A 159 -7.69 32.32 -7.56
N SER A 160 -8.11 31.72 -8.68
CA SER A 160 -9.52 31.52 -9.00
C SER A 160 -10.11 30.37 -8.18
N ARG A 161 -11.44 30.36 -8.03
CA ARG A 161 -12.17 29.26 -7.37
C ARG A 161 -12.87 28.44 -8.45
N PRO A 162 -13.01 27.12 -8.25
CA PRO A 162 -13.78 26.31 -9.17
C PRO A 162 -15.25 26.76 -9.20
N ASP A 163 -15.79 26.91 -10.40
CA ASP A 163 -17.24 27.07 -10.63
C ASP A 163 -17.92 25.71 -10.78
N VAL A 164 -19.23 25.67 -10.54
CA VAL A 164 -20.08 24.49 -10.69
C VAL A 164 -21.46 24.94 -11.15
N SER A 165 -21.92 24.47 -12.31
CA SER A 165 -23.21 24.91 -12.85
C SER A 165 -24.42 24.29 -12.14
N SER A 166 -24.38 22.99 -11.84
CA SER A 166 -25.43 22.31 -11.07
C SER A 166 -24.98 20.94 -10.51
N GLU A 167 -25.76 20.41 -9.57
CA GLU A 167 -25.57 19.08 -8.99
C GLU A 167 -26.89 18.28 -9.02
N GLU A 168 -26.84 17.01 -9.44
CA GLU A 168 -27.99 16.11 -9.54
C GLU A 168 -27.74 14.83 -8.73
N LEU A 169 -28.74 14.40 -7.93
CA LEU A 169 -28.69 13.14 -7.19
C LEU A 169 -29.34 12.01 -8.00
N GLN A 170 -28.56 10.98 -8.33
CA GLN A 170 -29.06 9.76 -8.95
C GLN A 170 -29.12 8.65 -7.89
N LYS A 171 -30.34 8.37 -7.40
CA LYS A 171 -30.58 7.34 -6.38
C LYS A 171 -30.51 5.94 -7.00
N ASN A 172 -29.87 4.99 -6.30
CA ASN A 172 -29.89 3.56 -6.62
C ASN A 172 -29.32 3.21 -8.01
N VAL A 173 -28.22 3.84 -8.40
CA VAL A 173 -27.49 3.45 -9.62
C VAL A 173 -26.91 2.04 -9.45
N GLU A 174 -26.86 1.30 -10.55
CA GLU A 174 -26.30 -0.05 -10.56
C GLU A 174 -24.82 0.07 -10.92
N GLU A 175 -23.97 -0.41 -10.01
CA GLU A 175 -22.51 -0.21 -9.99
C GLU A 175 -21.87 -1.48 -9.43
N ASP A 176 -20.94 -2.07 -10.17
CA ASP A 176 -20.43 -3.42 -9.86
C ASP A 176 -19.46 -3.43 -8.66
N GLU A 177 -18.80 -2.31 -8.37
CA GLU A 177 -17.80 -2.21 -7.31
C GLU A 177 -18.39 -1.96 -5.90
N MET A 178 -19.64 -1.52 -5.79
CA MET A 178 -20.24 -1.12 -4.51
C MET A 178 -21.70 -1.58 -4.32
N ASN A 179 -21.94 -2.25 -3.20
CA ASN A 179 -23.29 -2.56 -2.74
C ASN A 179 -24.05 -1.29 -2.36
N PHE A 180 -25.28 -1.18 -2.86
CA PHE A 180 -26.23 -0.10 -2.57
C PHE A 180 -25.70 1.30 -2.93
N THR A 181 -25.39 1.51 -4.20
CA THR A 181 -24.80 2.76 -4.68
C THR A 181 -25.86 3.80 -5.06
N SER A 182 -25.55 5.06 -4.78
CA SER A 182 -26.12 6.23 -5.45
C SER A 182 -24.97 7.09 -5.97
N SER A 183 -25.23 7.98 -6.93
CA SER A 183 -24.21 8.90 -7.43
C SER A 183 -24.69 10.36 -7.35
N VAL A 184 -23.72 11.26 -7.26
CA VAL A 184 -23.91 12.68 -7.53
C VAL A 184 -23.27 12.99 -8.86
N ARG A 185 -24.08 13.52 -9.78
CA ARG A 185 -23.66 14.07 -11.06
C ARG A 185 -23.45 15.57 -10.88
N ILE A 186 -22.21 16.02 -10.95
CA ILE A 186 -21.88 17.45 -10.98
C ILE A 186 -21.65 17.88 -12.43
N LEU A 187 -22.33 18.95 -12.85
CA LEU A 187 -22.29 19.50 -14.20
C LEU A 187 -21.60 20.87 -14.19
N GLY A 188 -20.71 21.08 -15.16
CA GLY A 188 -19.96 22.33 -15.31
C GLY A 188 -18.97 22.60 -14.18
N ALA A 189 -18.49 21.56 -13.49
CA ALA A 189 -17.43 21.66 -12.49
C ALA A 189 -16.12 22.08 -13.18
N SER A 190 -15.69 23.33 -13.03
CA SER A 190 -14.66 23.90 -13.89
C SER A 190 -13.73 24.88 -13.19
N ASP A 191 -12.46 24.77 -13.52
CA ASP A 191 -11.43 25.75 -13.20
C ASP A 191 -10.43 25.81 -14.38
N PRO A 192 -10.39 26.91 -15.17
CA PRO A 192 -9.56 26.99 -16.38
C PRO A 192 -8.04 27.00 -16.14
N HIS A 193 -7.59 27.14 -14.89
CA HIS A 193 -6.18 27.38 -14.55
C HIS A 193 -5.57 26.21 -13.80
N SER A 194 -6.32 25.56 -12.91
CA SER A 194 -5.86 24.41 -12.12
C SER A 194 -6.78 23.18 -12.20
N GLY A 195 -8.01 23.30 -12.70
CA GLY A 195 -8.95 22.19 -12.89
C GLY A 195 -9.52 21.60 -11.59
N VAL A 196 -10.73 21.03 -11.63
CA VAL A 196 -11.38 20.42 -10.47
C VAL A 196 -10.80 19.03 -10.17
N LYS A 197 -10.00 18.92 -9.11
CA LYS A 197 -9.18 17.73 -8.80
C LYS A 197 -9.79 16.81 -7.74
N ARG A 198 -10.59 17.32 -6.80
CA ARG A 198 -11.24 16.49 -5.76
C ARG A 198 -12.53 17.07 -5.20
N ILE A 199 -13.31 16.22 -4.56
CA ILE A 199 -14.51 16.56 -3.81
C ILE A 199 -14.39 15.93 -2.42
N LYS A 200 -14.38 16.75 -1.36
CA LYS A 200 -14.56 16.28 0.01
C LYS A 200 -16.04 16.39 0.37
N TYR A 201 -16.63 15.34 0.92
CA TYR A 201 -18.05 15.32 1.24
C TYR A 201 -18.36 14.62 2.55
N ARG A 202 -19.47 15.00 3.18
CA ARG A 202 -19.99 14.40 4.41
C ARG A 202 -21.50 14.51 4.47
N PHE A 203 -22.12 13.62 5.24
CA PHE A 203 -23.57 13.60 5.43
C PHE A 203 -23.91 14.17 6.80
N ARG A 204 -24.95 15.00 6.88
CA ARG A 204 -25.44 15.61 8.12
C ARG A 204 -26.94 15.33 8.27
N ALA A 205 -27.36 14.81 9.42
CA ALA A 205 -28.78 14.65 9.73
C ALA A 205 -29.42 16.03 9.94
N GLN A 206 -30.49 16.36 9.20
CA GLN A 206 -31.06 17.71 9.23
C GLN A 206 -31.74 18.03 10.58
N SER A 207 -32.38 17.05 11.22
CA SER A 207 -33.06 17.25 12.51
C SER A 207 -32.11 17.58 13.67
N THR A 208 -30.90 17.01 13.68
CA THR A 208 -29.93 17.14 14.79
C THR A 208 -28.73 18.03 14.46
N GLY A 209 -28.49 18.31 13.19
CA GLY A 209 -27.28 19.01 12.72
C GLY A 209 -25.98 18.22 12.88
N LYS A 210 -26.01 16.94 13.31
CA LYS A 210 -24.81 16.10 13.50
C LYS A 210 -24.32 15.48 12.19
N VAL A 211 -23.01 15.29 12.09
CA VAL A 211 -22.39 14.52 10.99
C VAL A 211 -22.69 13.04 11.21
N ILE A 212 -23.15 12.36 10.17
CA ILE A 212 -23.53 10.95 10.23
C ILE A 212 -22.25 10.09 10.23
N ASN A 213 -22.18 9.14 11.16
CA ASN A 213 -21.01 8.29 11.41
C ASN A 213 -19.71 9.05 11.74
N ASP A 214 -19.77 10.35 12.04
CA ASP A 214 -18.62 11.25 12.28
C ASP A 214 -17.50 11.15 11.22
N ARG A 215 -17.87 10.93 9.95
CA ARG A 215 -16.95 10.74 8.82
C ARG A 215 -17.02 11.84 7.76
N GLU A 216 -15.85 12.16 7.22
CA GLU A 216 -15.68 12.84 5.93
C GLU A 216 -15.11 11.85 4.92
N TYR A 217 -15.53 11.96 3.67
CA TYR A 217 -15.13 11.15 2.53
C TYR A 217 -14.46 12.04 1.48
N GLU A 218 -13.58 11.49 0.65
CA GLU A 218 -12.90 12.19 -0.43
C GLU A 218 -13.02 11.39 -1.73
N TYR A 219 -13.41 12.07 -2.81
CA TYR A 219 -13.39 11.56 -4.18
C TYR A 219 -12.36 12.35 -4.99
N LEU A 220 -11.55 11.67 -5.79
CA LEU A 220 -10.57 12.28 -6.68
C LEU A 220 -11.12 12.26 -8.11
N ASN A 221 -11.18 13.41 -8.77
CA ASN A 221 -11.54 13.47 -10.18
C ASN A 221 -10.33 12.96 -11.00
N PRO A 222 -10.43 11.82 -11.70
CA PRO A 222 -9.28 11.26 -12.40
C PRO A 222 -8.87 12.16 -13.58
N THR A 223 -7.55 12.28 -13.77
CA THR A 223 -6.98 12.95 -14.93
C THR A 223 -7.44 12.27 -16.22
N ARG A 224 -7.76 13.08 -17.23
CA ARG A 224 -8.33 12.64 -18.50
C ARG A 224 -7.32 12.81 -19.62
N ASP A 225 -7.37 11.91 -20.60
CA ASP A 225 -6.54 11.97 -21.79
C ASP A 225 -7.17 12.82 -22.89
N GLU A 226 -6.40 13.08 -23.94
CA GLU A 226 -6.87 13.82 -25.11
C GLU A 226 -8.06 13.12 -25.79
N SER A 227 -8.11 11.78 -25.80
CA SER A 227 -9.21 11.01 -26.38
C SER A 227 -10.54 11.23 -25.64
N TYR A 228 -10.51 11.32 -24.31
CA TYR A 228 -11.68 11.67 -23.51
C TYR A 228 -12.09 13.13 -23.74
N CYS A 229 -11.15 14.07 -23.69
CA CYS A 229 -11.43 15.50 -23.78
C CYS A 229 -11.80 16.00 -25.20
N ASN A 230 -11.42 15.27 -26.24
CA ASN A 230 -11.93 15.48 -27.61
C ASN A 230 -13.39 15.02 -27.78
N ARG A 231 -13.97 14.30 -26.80
CA ARG A 231 -15.37 13.82 -26.80
C ARG A 231 -16.25 14.41 -25.70
N ASN A 232 -15.65 14.94 -24.63
CA ASN A 232 -16.36 15.43 -23.44
C ASN A 232 -15.74 16.76 -22.98
N PRO A 233 -16.52 17.73 -22.45
CA PRO A 233 -15.96 18.97 -21.94
C PRO A 233 -14.93 18.74 -20.83
N CYS A 234 -13.73 19.29 -21.01
CA CYS A 234 -12.64 19.29 -20.03
C CYS A 234 -12.09 20.69 -19.79
N ASP A 235 -11.51 20.92 -18.62
CA ASP A 235 -10.42 21.88 -18.48
C ASP A 235 -9.12 21.17 -18.89
N SER A 236 -8.37 21.78 -19.81
CA SER A 236 -7.22 21.19 -20.51
C SER A 236 -6.20 22.25 -20.88
N ASN A 237 -4.99 21.85 -21.24
CA ASN A 237 -3.83 22.77 -21.37
C ASN A 237 -3.48 23.48 -20.04
N LEU A 238 -3.70 22.76 -18.93
CA LEU A 238 -3.35 23.18 -17.58
C LEU A 238 -1.81 23.19 -17.40
N PRO A 239 -1.26 24.05 -16.52
CA PRO A 239 0.19 24.16 -16.29
C PRO A 239 0.90 22.86 -15.89
N THR A 240 0.20 21.91 -15.25
CA THR A 240 0.74 20.58 -14.87
C THR A 240 0.76 19.58 -16.04
N GLY A 241 0.14 19.91 -17.18
CA GLY A 241 -0.14 18.96 -18.26
C GLY A 241 -1.34 18.03 -17.98
N GLU A 242 -1.95 18.12 -16.79
CA GLU A 242 -3.19 17.41 -16.47
C GLU A 242 -4.38 17.96 -17.28
N SER A 243 -5.48 17.21 -17.31
CA SER A 243 -6.78 17.67 -17.80
C SER A 243 -7.89 16.99 -16.98
N PHE A 244 -8.97 17.71 -16.70
CA PHE A 244 -10.07 17.26 -15.84
C PHE A 244 -11.41 17.43 -16.54
N GLY A 245 -12.28 16.42 -16.46
CA GLY A 245 -13.62 16.47 -17.03
C GLY A 245 -14.53 17.42 -16.25
N LYS A 246 -15.31 18.26 -16.96
CA LYS A 246 -16.25 19.21 -16.35
C LYS A 246 -17.59 18.60 -15.93
N THR A 247 -17.84 17.36 -16.33
CA THR A 247 -18.87 16.50 -15.75
C THR A 247 -18.18 15.51 -14.83
N ILE A 248 -18.60 15.49 -13.56
CA ILE A 248 -18.07 14.59 -12.54
C ILE A 248 -19.24 13.77 -11.99
N ASP A 249 -19.35 12.54 -12.46
CA ASP A 249 -20.23 11.53 -11.88
C ASP A 249 -19.43 10.80 -10.79
N PHE A 250 -19.80 10.96 -9.51
CA PHE A 250 -19.11 10.31 -8.37
C PHE A 250 -20.07 9.54 -7.46
N HIS A 251 -19.61 8.37 -7.01
CA HIS A 251 -20.44 7.31 -6.45
C HIS A 251 -20.24 7.19 -4.94
N PHE A 252 -21.30 6.88 -4.20
CA PHE A 252 -21.29 6.70 -2.74
C PHE A 252 -22.27 5.62 -2.30
N SER A 253 -22.00 4.96 -1.18
CA SER A 253 -22.92 3.95 -0.65
C SER A 253 -24.07 4.59 0.14
N ASN A 254 -25.29 4.15 -0.13
CA ASN A 254 -26.50 4.45 0.64
C ASN A 254 -26.33 4.12 2.14
N CYS A 255 -25.43 3.22 2.49
CA CYS A 255 -25.15 2.87 3.88
C CYS A 255 -24.56 4.03 4.69
N TYR A 256 -24.04 5.08 4.05
CA TYR A 256 -23.52 6.27 4.71
C TYR A 256 -24.61 7.17 5.33
N VAL A 257 -25.90 6.93 5.05
CA VAL A 257 -27.02 7.74 5.57
C VAL A 257 -27.97 7.00 6.53
N THR A 258 -27.63 5.78 6.97
CA THR A 258 -28.48 4.95 7.84
C THR A 258 -28.47 5.32 9.32
N ASN A 259 -27.37 5.89 9.83
CA ASN A 259 -27.19 6.23 11.24
C ASN A 259 -27.87 7.58 11.57
N VAL A 260 -29.21 7.53 11.62
CA VAL A 260 -30.11 8.67 11.88
C VAL A 260 -31.22 8.25 12.85
N SER A 261 -31.85 9.23 13.50
CA SER A 261 -32.89 8.99 14.51
C SER A 261 -34.11 8.22 13.98
N ASP A 262 -34.50 8.48 12.73
CA ASP A 262 -35.61 7.80 12.04
C ASP A 262 -35.44 7.91 10.52
N VAL A 263 -35.24 6.79 9.82
CA VAL A 263 -35.07 6.75 8.36
C VAL A 263 -36.34 7.07 7.56
N PHE A 264 -37.52 7.08 8.19
CA PHE A 264 -38.78 7.46 7.54
C PHE A 264 -39.01 8.98 7.53
N LEU A 265 -38.50 9.70 8.55
CA LEU A 265 -38.79 11.13 8.77
C LEU A 265 -37.57 12.03 8.58
N GLU A 266 -36.35 11.53 8.76
CA GLU A 266 -35.13 12.33 8.59
C GLU A 266 -34.90 12.74 7.13
N THR A 267 -34.29 13.92 6.94
CA THR A 267 -33.67 14.32 5.68
C THR A 267 -32.19 14.52 5.91
N VAL A 268 -31.35 14.03 5.00
CA VAL A 268 -29.90 14.10 5.14
C VAL A 268 -29.34 15.14 4.19
N ILE A 269 -28.59 16.10 4.72
CA ILE A 269 -27.86 17.08 3.93
C ILE A 269 -26.49 16.49 3.60
N MET A 270 -26.22 16.27 2.32
CA MET A 270 -24.88 15.97 1.83
C MET A 270 -24.16 17.31 1.59
N GLU A 271 -23.16 17.61 2.40
CA GLU A 271 -22.28 18.77 2.24
C GLU A 271 -21.08 18.39 1.38
N MET A 272 -20.73 19.21 0.40
CA MET A 272 -19.64 18.98 -0.55
C MET A 272 -18.74 20.22 -0.66
N ASN A 273 -17.44 20.04 -0.50
CA ASN A 273 -16.42 21.03 -0.82
C ASN A 273 -15.65 20.53 -2.05
N ILE A 274 -15.81 21.25 -3.16
CA ILE A 274 -15.31 20.87 -4.49
C ILE A 274 -14.06 21.72 -4.73
N TYR A 275 -12.88 21.08 -4.78
CA TYR A 275 -11.58 21.75 -4.83
C TYR A 275 -10.96 21.73 -6.23
N ASN A 276 -10.33 22.84 -6.59
CA ASN A 276 -9.38 22.89 -7.70
C ASN A 276 -7.99 22.36 -7.28
N SER A 277 -7.07 22.17 -8.22
CA SER A 277 -5.71 21.70 -7.89
C SER A 277 -4.94 22.69 -7.01
N ALA A 278 -5.22 23.99 -7.11
CA ALA A 278 -4.63 25.02 -6.24
C ALA A 278 -5.13 25.00 -4.78
N GLY A 279 -6.06 24.11 -4.45
CA GLY A 279 -6.59 23.93 -3.09
C GLY A 279 -7.63 24.99 -2.67
N LEU A 280 -8.12 25.80 -3.61
CA LEU A 280 -9.31 26.63 -3.44
C LEU A 280 -10.56 25.81 -3.74
N TYR A 281 -11.71 26.20 -3.19
CA TYR A 281 -12.95 25.42 -3.30
C TYR A 281 -14.23 26.25 -3.36
N VAL A 282 -15.29 25.61 -3.86
CA VAL A 282 -16.67 26.03 -3.70
C VAL A 282 -17.41 25.02 -2.83
N SER A 283 -18.31 25.50 -1.97
CA SER A 283 -19.22 24.63 -1.19
C SER A 283 -20.55 24.48 -1.92
N ARG A 284 -21.04 23.24 -1.95
CA ARG A 284 -22.37 22.85 -2.43
C ARG A 284 -23.04 21.94 -1.41
N SER A 285 -24.37 21.83 -1.47
CA SER A 285 -25.13 20.97 -0.57
C SER A 285 -26.43 20.51 -1.20
N MET A 286 -26.75 19.23 -1.08
CA MET A 286 -28.02 18.66 -1.55
C MET A 286 -28.78 17.96 -0.42
N GLN A 287 -30.11 17.93 -0.51
CA GLN A 287 -30.98 17.23 0.43
C GLN A 287 -31.35 15.84 -0.12
N ILE A 288 -31.05 14.82 0.67
CA ILE A 288 -31.46 13.44 0.47
C ILE A 288 -32.65 13.19 1.39
N SER A 289 -33.86 13.43 0.87
CA SER A 289 -35.12 13.14 1.56
C SER A 289 -35.64 11.75 1.18
N ASN A 290 -36.58 11.19 1.96
CA ASN A 290 -37.14 9.85 1.78
C ASN A 290 -36.03 8.78 1.71
N LEU A 291 -35.36 8.54 2.85
CA LEU A 291 -34.19 7.66 2.91
C LEU A 291 -34.57 6.19 2.66
N THR A 292 -35.79 5.78 3.00
CA THR A 292 -36.30 4.42 2.70
C THR A 292 -36.44 4.13 1.20
N SER A 293 -36.42 5.16 0.34
CA SER A 293 -36.33 4.97 -1.12
C SER A 293 -34.93 4.55 -1.60
N LEU A 294 -33.92 4.52 -0.72
CA LEU A 294 -32.56 4.08 -1.02
C LEU A 294 -32.44 2.58 -0.75
N ARG A 295 -32.04 1.80 -1.76
CA ARG A 295 -31.73 0.37 -1.64
C ARG A 295 -30.74 0.19 -0.47
N GLY A 296 -31.00 -0.77 0.42
CA GLY A 296 -30.16 -1.08 1.58
C GLY A 296 -30.53 -0.32 2.87
N VAL A 297 -31.13 0.88 2.79
CA VAL A 297 -31.44 1.69 3.99
C VAL A 297 -32.65 1.14 4.75
N HIS A 298 -33.65 0.58 4.05
CA HIS A 298 -34.79 -0.09 4.67
C HIS A 298 -34.98 -1.54 4.19
N ASN A 299 -33.95 -2.12 3.55
CA ASN A 299 -34.01 -3.45 2.97
C ASN A 299 -33.33 -4.48 3.88
N TYR A 300 -34.07 -4.97 4.87
CA TYR A 300 -33.61 -6.07 5.73
C TYR A 300 -33.76 -7.42 4.99
N PHE A 301 -32.79 -7.75 4.14
CA PHE A 301 -32.79 -9.00 3.37
C PHE A 301 -32.49 -10.23 4.24
N GLY A 302 -33.23 -11.32 4.04
CA GLY A 302 -32.88 -12.63 4.60
C GLY A 302 -31.71 -13.28 3.82
N PRO A 303 -31.18 -14.43 4.28
CA PRO A 303 -30.03 -15.07 3.63
C PRO A 303 -30.31 -15.54 2.19
N ILE A 304 -29.26 -15.57 1.38
CA ILE A 304 -29.30 -15.92 -0.05
C ILE A 304 -28.56 -17.23 -0.32
N GLU A 305 -28.79 -17.82 -1.50
CA GLU A 305 -28.10 -19.04 -1.97
C GLU A 305 -28.14 -20.20 -0.96
N ILE A 306 -29.28 -20.34 -0.27
CA ILE A 306 -29.53 -21.40 0.71
C ILE A 306 -29.46 -22.77 0.02
N LYS A 307 -28.64 -23.67 0.55
CA LYS A 307 -28.38 -25.00 -0.01
C LYS A 307 -28.13 -26.03 1.09
N ILE A 308 -28.35 -27.30 0.75
CA ILE A 308 -27.81 -28.41 1.55
C ILE A 308 -26.31 -28.50 1.26
N SER A 309 -25.49 -28.53 2.32
CA SER A 309 -24.05 -28.76 2.26
C SER A 309 -23.73 -30.24 2.43
N ASP A 310 -24.32 -30.87 3.45
CA ASP A 310 -24.02 -32.23 3.86
C ASP A 310 -25.26 -32.92 4.44
N THR A 311 -25.25 -34.25 4.47
CA THR A 311 -26.24 -35.07 5.18
C THR A 311 -25.53 -36.11 6.05
N PHE A 312 -26.01 -36.31 7.28
CA PHE A 312 -25.39 -37.15 8.31
C PHE A 312 -26.47 -37.95 9.04
N GLY A 313 -26.77 -39.17 8.59
CA GLY A 313 -27.87 -39.97 9.16
C GLY A 313 -29.21 -39.25 9.04
N LYS A 314 -29.87 -38.94 10.17
CA LYS A 314 -31.11 -38.16 10.24
C LYS A 314 -30.91 -36.64 10.38
N SER A 315 -29.72 -36.12 10.05
CA SER A 315 -29.39 -34.69 10.18
C SER A 315 -28.90 -34.09 8.88
N VAL A 316 -29.28 -32.84 8.59
CA VAL A 316 -28.92 -32.12 7.35
C VAL A 316 -28.23 -30.81 7.69
N ARG A 317 -27.04 -30.56 7.12
CA ARG A 317 -26.38 -29.26 7.22
C ARG A 317 -26.89 -28.34 6.12
N ILE A 318 -27.55 -27.27 6.51
CA ILE A 318 -27.94 -26.17 5.61
C ILE A 318 -26.86 -25.09 5.66
N PHE A 319 -26.51 -24.53 4.51
CA PHE A 319 -25.54 -23.45 4.33
C PHE A 319 -26.20 -22.31 3.54
N TRP A 320 -25.77 -21.07 3.76
CA TRP A 320 -26.23 -19.89 3.02
C TRP A 320 -25.13 -18.85 2.83
N ASN A 321 -25.30 -17.94 1.87
CA ASN A 321 -24.53 -16.72 1.78
C ASN A 321 -25.27 -15.54 2.44
N TRP A 322 -24.53 -14.60 3.01
CA TRP A 322 -25.12 -13.40 3.62
C TRP A 322 -25.58 -12.44 2.53
N ALA A 323 -26.80 -11.91 2.65
CA ALA A 323 -27.26 -10.84 1.79
C ALA A 323 -26.53 -9.52 2.14
N PRO A 324 -26.25 -8.65 1.16
CA PRO A 324 -25.77 -7.30 1.44
C PRO A 324 -26.75 -6.55 2.35
N SER A 325 -26.22 -5.81 3.33
CA SER A 325 -26.99 -4.96 4.24
C SER A 325 -26.16 -3.74 4.65
N CYS A 326 -26.83 -2.63 4.94
CA CYS A 326 -26.21 -1.46 5.56
C CYS A 326 -26.09 -1.56 7.09
N TYR A 327 -26.57 -2.65 7.69
CA TYR A 327 -26.61 -2.88 9.12
C TYR A 327 -25.84 -4.14 9.50
N SER A 328 -25.14 -4.10 10.64
CA SER A 328 -24.43 -5.26 11.20
C SER A 328 -25.37 -6.44 11.45
N ILE A 329 -24.93 -7.64 11.07
CA ILE A 329 -25.62 -8.89 11.39
C ILE A 329 -25.32 -9.25 12.85
N GLN A 330 -26.36 -9.44 13.65
CA GLN A 330 -26.29 -9.88 15.04
C GLN A 330 -26.53 -11.39 15.21
N GLY A 331 -27.16 -12.02 14.22
CA GLY A 331 -27.51 -13.43 14.27
C GLY A 331 -28.56 -13.82 13.25
N PHE A 332 -29.18 -14.97 13.47
CA PHE A 332 -30.20 -15.55 12.61
C PHE A 332 -31.32 -16.15 13.44
N GLN A 333 -32.56 -16.09 12.95
CA GLN A 333 -33.67 -16.91 13.45
C GLN A 333 -34.07 -17.90 12.34
N PHE A 334 -34.35 -19.14 12.72
CA PHE A 334 -34.95 -20.10 11.78
C PHE A 334 -36.16 -20.81 12.37
N THR A 335 -37.02 -21.29 11.48
CA THR A 335 -38.11 -22.21 11.78
C THR A 335 -38.10 -23.27 10.68
N TYR A 336 -38.01 -24.55 11.03
CA TYR A 336 -38.20 -25.63 10.07
C TYR A 336 -39.45 -26.45 10.39
N SER A 337 -40.17 -26.83 9.34
CA SER A 337 -41.45 -27.52 9.42
C SER A 337 -41.57 -28.61 8.34
N ARG A 338 -42.47 -29.55 8.60
CA ARG A 338 -42.88 -30.63 7.70
C ARG A 338 -44.40 -30.71 7.74
N ASP A 339 -45.05 -30.80 6.57
CA ASP A 339 -46.50 -30.96 6.45
C ASP A 339 -47.32 -29.95 7.28
N GLY A 340 -46.79 -28.73 7.43
CA GLY A 340 -47.37 -27.63 8.23
C GLY A 340 -47.03 -27.64 9.73
N GLN A 341 -46.44 -28.71 10.27
CA GLN A 341 -46.03 -28.79 11.67
C GLN A 341 -44.60 -28.29 11.86
N THR A 342 -44.41 -27.31 12.75
CA THR A 342 -43.07 -26.85 13.17
C THR A 342 -42.38 -27.93 13.98
N LEU A 343 -41.14 -28.28 13.60
CA LEU A 343 -40.33 -29.30 14.25
C LEU A 343 -39.21 -28.68 15.11
N GLN A 344 -38.66 -27.53 14.70
CA GLN A 344 -37.75 -26.70 15.51
C GLN A 344 -37.91 -25.22 15.12
N SER A 345 -37.76 -24.33 16.09
CA SER A 345 -37.59 -22.90 15.85
C SER A 345 -36.62 -22.33 16.88
N GLU A 346 -35.56 -21.66 16.41
CA GLU A 346 -34.45 -21.21 17.25
C GLU A 346 -33.93 -19.84 16.82
N VAL A 347 -33.30 -19.15 17.77
CA VAL A 347 -32.64 -17.86 17.58
C VAL A 347 -31.17 -18.00 17.94
N ILE A 348 -30.30 -17.83 16.95
CA ILE A 348 -28.85 -17.92 17.06
C ILE A 348 -28.28 -16.50 17.06
N PHE A 349 -27.97 -15.96 18.25
CA PHE A 349 -27.28 -14.67 18.41
C PHE A 349 -25.77 -14.79 18.16
N LYS A 350 -25.42 -15.26 16.95
CA LYS A 350 -24.04 -15.43 16.48
C LYS A 350 -24.00 -15.31 14.96
N VAL A 351 -23.02 -14.59 14.46
CA VAL A 351 -22.73 -14.51 13.02
C VAL A 351 -22.14 -15.85 12.54
N GLN A 352 -22.90 -16.56 11.70
CA GLN A 352 -22.49 -17.79 11.03
C GLN A 352 -23.23 -17.92 9.69
N ASN A 353 -22.90 -18.95 8.91
CA ASN A 353 -23.44 -19.19 7.56
C ASN A 353 -24.00 -20.63 7.38
N TRP A 354 -24.28 -21.32 8.49
CA TRP A 354 -24.83 -22.68 8.49
C TRP A 354 -25.69 -22.96 9.73
N ILE A 355 -26.56 -23.98 9.61
CA ILE A 355 -27.23 -24.69 10.71
C ILE A 355 -27.20 -26.19 10.44
N ILE A 356 -27.43 -26.99 11.49
CA ILE A 356 -27.77 -28.42 11.36
C ILE A 356 -29.24 -28.54 11.74
N LEU A 357 -30.02 -29.21 10.89
CA LEU A 357 -31.39 -29.60 11.17
C LEU A 357 -31.38 -31.09 11.52
N ASP A 358 -31.77 -31.44 12.74
CA ASP A 358 -31.87 -32.82 13.21
C ASP A 358 -33.27 -33.39 12.97
N TYR A 359 -33.43 -34.72 13.06
CA TYR A 359 -34.70 -35.46 12.87
C TYR A 359 -35.32 -35.36 11.47
N VAL A 360 -34.49 -35.12 10.46
CA VAL A 360 -34.88 -35.20 9.05
C VAL A 360 -34.97 -36.67 8.64
N GLU A 361 -36.16 -37.10 8.23
CA GLU A 361 -36.45 -38.47 7.82
C GLU A 361 -36.40 -38.61 6.30
N ALA A 362 -36.16 -39.83 5.81
CA ALA A 362 -36.20 -40.15 4.39
C ALA A 362 -37.61 -39.99 3.79
N GLY A 363 -37.70 -39.57 2.53
CA GLY A 363 -38.97 -39.33 1.82
C GLY A 363 -39.81 -38.15 2.34
N GLY A 364 -39.30 -37.32 3.26
CA GLY A 364 -40.00 -36.14 3.77
C GLY A 364 -39.83 -34.90 2.90
N SER A 365 -40.84 -34.02 2.89
CA SER A 365 -40.78 -32.67 2.33
C SER A 365 -40.71 -31.65 3.47
N TYR A 366 -39.74 -30.74 3.39
CA TYR A 366 -39.38 -29.83 4.47
C TYR A 366 -39.36 -28.38 3.99
N HIS A 367 -39.88 -27.49 4.81
CA HIS A 367 -39.84 -26.05 4.60
C HIS A 367 -39.02 -25.38 5.71
N LEU A 368 -38.03 -24.58 5.33
CA LEU A 368 -37.19 -23.78 6.20
C LEU A 368 -37.47 -22.30 5.94
N GLN A 369 -37.87 -21.58 6.99
CA GLN A 369 -37.94 -20.12 6.99
C GLN A 369 -36.73 -19.60 7.77
N LEU A 370 -35.83 -18.91 7.07
CA LEU A 370 -34.59 -18.39 7.63
C LEU A 370 -34.59 -16.85 7.58
N TYR A 371 -34.18 -16.23 8.67
CA TYR A 371 -34.19 -14.78 8.85
C TYR A 371 -32.83 -14.30 9.36
N THR A 372 -32.34 -13.19 8.82
CA THR A 372 -31.21 -12.44 9.37
C THR A 372 -31.71 -11.50 10.47
N LEU A 373 -30.91 -11.31 11.51
CA LEU A 373 -31.15 -10.35 12.59
C LEU A 373 -30.13 -9.21 12.47
N TYR A 374 -30.60 -7.98 12.32
CA TYR A 374 -29.79 -6.79 12.06
C TYR A 374 -29.86 -5.78 13.21
N GLY A 375 -28.79 -5.02 13.44
CA GLY A 375 -28.77 -3.91 14.41
C GLY A 375 -27.43 -3.79 15.14
N GLU A 376 -27.39 -3.01 16.21
CA GLU A 376 -26.18 -2.86 17.05
C GLU A 376 -26.12 -3.87 18.20
N GLU A 377 -27.28 -4.29 18.74
CA GLU A 377 -27.38 -5.27 19.83
C GLU A 377 -28.23 -6.48 19.46
N PRO A 378 -27.87 -7.71 19.90
CA PRO A 378 -28.68 -8.91 19.64
C PRO A 378 -30.11 -8.86 20.18
N LYS A 379 -30.34 -8.20 21.33
CA LYS A 379 -31.66 -8.18 21.99
C LYS A 379 -32.68 -7.24 21.33
N ASN A 380 -32.18 -6.24 20.61
CA ASN A 380 -32.98 -5.20 19.96
C ASN A 380 -32.95 -5.32 18.42
N SER A 381 -32.61 -6.51 17.90
CA SER A 381 -32.36 -6.73 16.49
C SER A 381 -33.63 -6.67 15.63
N ILE A 382 -33.57 -5.94 14.51
CA ILE A 382 -34.60 -5.93 13.47
C ILE A 382 -34.51 -7.23 12.66
N LYS A 383 -35.65 -7.90 12.51
CA LYS A 383 -35.77 -9.17 11.78
C LYS A 383 -35.97 -8.93 10.28
N SER A 384 -35.28 -9.69 9.45
CA SER A 384 -35.37 -9.60 7.99
C SER A 384 -36.71 -10.05 7.42
N VAL A 385 -36.89 -9.84 6.11
CA VAL A 385 -37.82 -10.64 5.29
C VAL A 385 -37.41 -12.12 5.36
N ALA A 386 -38.38 -13.04 5.33
CA ALA A 386 -38.13 -14.47 5.35
C ALA A 386 -37.49 -14.96 4.05
N SER A 387 -36.33 -15.60 4.13
CA SER A 387 -35.82 -16.46 3.06
C SER A 387 -36.41 -17.85 3.22
N ASN A 388 -37.30 -18.23 2.31
CA ASN A 388 -37.97 -19.53 2.31
C ASN A 388 -37.18 -20.50 1.45
N PHE A 389 -36.70 -21.60 2.03
CA PHE A 389 -36.03 -22.70 1.35
C PHE A 389 -36.86 -23.97 1.53
N SER A 390 -37.07 -24.73 0.46
CA SER A 390 -37.82 -26.00 0.52
C SER A 390 -36.95 -27.12 -0.05
N PHE A 391 -36.92 -28.26 0.63
CA PHE A 391 -36.15 -29.42 0.20
C PHE A 391 -36.89 -30.72 0.48
N SER A 392 -36.53 -31.76 -0.26
CA SER A 392 -37.07 -33.11 -0.08
C SER A 392 -35.93 -34.09 0.05
N THR A 393 -36.02 -35.01 1.01
CA THR A 393 -35.04 -36.09 1.16
C THR A 393 -35.40 -37.29 0.28
N PRO A 394 -34.43 -38.01 -0.30
CA PRO A 394 -34.71 -39.26 -1.00
C PRO A 394 -35.32 -40.30 -0.04
N GLU A 395 -36.11 -41.24 -0.58
CA GLU A 395 -36.69 -42.36 0.20
C GLU A 395 -35.65 -43.30 0.82
N LYS A 396 -34.39 -43.23 0.35
CA LYS A 396 -33.24 -43.88 0.94
C LYS A 396 -32.17 -42.84 1.25
N LEU A 397 -32.03 -42.51 2.54
CA LEU A 397 -30.77 -41.98 3.07
C LEU A 397 -29.73 -43.10 2.95
N GLN A 398 -28.62 -42.81 2.26
CA GLN A 398 -27.63 -43.83 1.91
C GLN A 398 -26.61 -43.98 3.05
N ASP A 399 -26.66 -45.10 3.77
CA ASP A 399 -25.75 -45.41 4.88
C ASP A 399 -24.31 -45.70 4.38
N SER A 400 -23.58 -44.62 4.10
CA SER A 400 -22.21 -44.59 3.57
C SER A 400 -21.13 -45.17 4.50
N ASN A 401 -21.51 -45.60 5.70
CA ASN A 401 -20.63 -46.23 6.69
C ASN A 401 -20.47 -47.76 6.53
N SER A 402 -21.23 -48.41 5.65
CA SER A 402 -21.23 -49.87 5.52
C SER A 402 -20.05 -50.44 4.72
N ASP A 403 -19.73 -49.86 3.56
CA ASP A 403 -18.70 -50.40 2.66
C ASP A 403 -17.25 -50.25 3.19
N ASN A 404 -16.94 -49.09 3.78
CA ASN A 404 -15.59 -48.77 4.26
C ASN A 404 -15.12 -49.65 5.43
N LEU A 405 -16.05 -50.12 6.27
CA LEU A 405 -15.73 -50.98 7.41
C LEU A 405 -15.16 -52.34 6.96
N SER A 406 -15.73 -52.91 5.89
CA SER A 406 -15.30 -54.19 5.32
C SER A 406 -13.89 -54.13 4.75
N ILE A 407 -13.54 -53.01 4.11
CA ILE A 407 -12.18 -52.78 3.59
C ILE A 407 -11.18 -52.67 4.74
N LEU A 408 -11.50 -51.94 5.81
CA LEU A 408 -10.64 -51.77 6.98
C LEU A 408 -10.38 -53.12 7.70
N TYR A 409 -11.42 -53.92 7.92
CA TYR A 409 -11.25 -55.26 8.49
C TYR A 409 -10.45 -56.20 7.56
N GLY A 410 -10.61 -56.10 6.24
CA GLY A 410 -9.80 -56.83 5.27
C GLY A 410 -8.31 -56.50 5.35
N VAL A 411 -7.96 -55.20 5.41
CA VAL A 411 -6.57 -54.74 5.54
C VAL A 411 -5.95 -55.20 6.86
N ILE A 412 -6.69 -55.09 7.97
CA ILE A 412 -6.23 -55.56 9.29
C ILE A 412 -6.01 -57.08 9.30
N ALA A 413 -6.93 -57.87 8.72
CA ALA A 413 -6.79 -59.31 8.62
C ALA A 413 -5.54 -59.73 7.80
N VAL A 414 -5.29 -59.08 6.67
CA VAL A 414 -4.09 -59.32 5.85
C VAL A 414 -2.81 -58.98 6.62
N LEU A 415 -2.77 -57.84 7.34
CA LEU A 415 -1.63 -57.47 8.19
C LEU A 415 -1.36 -58.51 9.29
N CYS A 416 -2.39 -59.00 9.98
CA CYS A 416 -2.25 -60.06 10.97
C CYS A 416 -1.72 -61.38 10.37
N ILE A 417 -2.20 -61.77 9.18
CA ILE A 417 -1.72 -62.97 8.48
C ILE A 417 -0.23 -62.81 8.10
N CYS A 418 0.18 -61.66 7.57
CA CYS A 418 1.58 -61.37 7.25
C CYS A 418 2.49 -61.48 8.49
N LEU A 419 2.07 -60.95 9.64
CA LEU A 419 2.83 -61.07 10.89
C LEU A 419 2.96 -62.53 11.37
N VAL A 420 1.92 -63.34 11.24
CA VAL A 420 1.96 -64.78 11.56
C VAL A 420 2.91 -65.52 10.61
N VAL A 421 2.88 -65.24 9.30
CA VAL A 421 3.79 -65.84 8.32
C VAL A 421 5.25 -65.47 8.60
N VAL A 422 5.54 -64.21 8.91
CA VAL A 422 6.90 -63.76 9.30
C VAL A 422 7.35 -64.43 10.60
N GLY A 423 6.47 -64.54 11.60
CA GLY A 423 6.76 -65.28 12.85
C GLY A 423 7.10 -66.75 12.60
N CYS A 424 6.33 -67.44 11.74
CA CYS A 424 6.60 -68.81 11.33
C CYS A 424 7.92 -68.97 10.56
N LEU A 425 8.26 -68.03 9.67
CA LEU A 425 9.54 -68.02 8.95
C LEU A 425 10.74 -67.83 9.89
N ILE A 426 10.65 -66.90 10.84
CA ILE A 426 11.69 -66.68 11.87
C ILE A 426 11.84 -67.94 12.74
N ALA A 427 10.74 -68.54 13.18
CA ALA A 427 10.76 -69.79 13.94
C ALA A 427 11.38 -70.96 13.13
N TRP A 428 11.12 -71.03 11.82
CA TRP A 428 11.70 -72.05 10.94
C TRP A 428 13.21 -71.84 10.71
N ILE A 429 13.67 -70.60 10.56
CA ILE A 429 15.11 -70.25 10.47
C ILE A 429 15.83 -70.63 11.78
N ILE A 430 15.24 -70.35 12.94
CA ILE A 430 15.79 -70.76 14.25
C ILE A 430 15.84 -72.28 14.39
N ARG A 431 14.83 -73.00 13.89
CA ARG A 431 14.69 -74.47 14.03
C ARG A 431 15.48 -75.30 13.01
N SER A 432 15.93 -74.69 11.91
CA SER A 432 16.68 -75.36 10.83
C SER A 432 18.21 -75.39 11.02
N GLY A 433 18.73 -74.77 12.09
CA GLY A 433 20.11 -75.00 12.57
C GLY A 433 21.24 -74.44 11.69
N ALA A 434 20.94 -73.68 10.65
CA ALA A 434 21.90 -73.17 9.68
C ALA A 434 22.73 -71.96 10.18
N CYS A 435 23.36 -72.06 11.36
CA CYS A 435 24.17 -70.97 11.93
C CYS A 435 25.38 -71.45 12.75
N LYS A 436 26.45 -71.89 12.06
CA LYS A 436 27.75 -72.15 12.70
C LYS A 436 28.51 -70.84 12.94
N ARG A 437 28.54 -70.39 14.20
CA ARG A 437 29.61 -69.54 14.78
C ARG A 437 30.96 -70.29 14.71
N PRO A 438 32.15 -69.63 14.73
CA PRO A 438 32.54 -68.58 15.69
C PRO A 438 33.45 -67.46 15.09
N LYS A 439 34.20 -66.59 15.80
CA LYS A 439 34.67 -66.55 17.22
C LYS A 439 35.09 -65.14 17.68
N GLU A 440 35.08 -64.89 19.00
CA GLU A 440 35.85 -63.93 19.85
C GLU A 440 36.17 -62.49 19.33
N THR A 441 36.14 -61.41 20.14
CA THR A 441 36.42 -61.21 21.59
C THR A 441 35.52 -60.05 22.08
N ARG A 442 34.73 -60.12 23.17
CA ARG A 442 35.06 -59.92 24.61
C ARG A 442 35.87 -58.62 24.89
N GLU A 443 35.61 -57.78 25.90
CA GLU A 443 34.64 -57.78 27.03
C GLU A 443 34.43 -56.33 27.56
N VAL A 444 33.21 -55.85 27.91
CA VAL A 444 32.56 -55.80 29.27
C VAL A 444 33.22 -54.81 30.27
N THR A 445 32.54 -53.95 31.06
CA THR A 445 31.15 -53.38 31.21
C THR A 445 31.29 -52.03 32.03
N ASN A 446 30.33 -51.33 32.67
CA ASN A 446 28.94 -51.61 33.07
C ASN A 446 28.03 -50.38 33.35
N ALA A 447 26.74 -50.68 33.42
CA ALA A 447 25.55 -49.96 33.85
C ALA A 447 25.62 -48.70 34.75
N ARG A 448 24.82 -47.69 34.38
CA ARG A 448 23.63 -47.25 35.17
C ARG A 448 22.63 -46.44 34.33
N SER A 449 21.39 -46.31 34.83
CA SER A 449 20.23 -45.65 34.19
C SER A 449 19.31 -45.04 35.25
N PRO A 450 18.28 -44.23 34.91
CA PRO A 450 18.21 -43.15 33.90
C PRO A 450 18.07 -41.81 34.71
N PRO A 451 16.98 -40.99 34.81
CA PRO A 451 15.80 -40.68 33.98
C PRO A 451 15.64 -39.19 33.55
N GLY A 452 14.78 -38.94 32.56
CA GLY A 452 14.10 -37.64 32.31
C GLY A 452 14.88 -36.54 31.57
N ASP A 453 14.23 -35.51 30.99
CA ASP A 453 12.80 -35.43 30.59
C ASP A 453 12.56 -34.32 29.53
N LEU A 454 11.42 -34.40 28.83
CA LEU A 454 10.62 -33.34 28.17
C LEU A 454 11.23 -32.16 27.36
N MET A 455 10.74 -32.03 26.11
CA MET A 455 10.40 -30.77 25.39
C MET A 455 11.50 -29.71 25.14
N SER A 456 11.92 -29.41 23.90
CA SER A 456 11.12 -28.61 22.92
C SER A 456 11.86 -28.42 21.56
N ARG A 457 11.14 -27.99 20.51
CA ARG A 457 11.63 -27.73 19.14
C ARG A 457 10.75 -26.65 18.47
N PRO A 458 11.24 -25.85 17.49
CA PRO A 458 12.57 -25.26 17.28
C PRO A 458 12.48 -23.71 17.44
N ASP A 459 13.45 -22.93 16.94
CA ASP A 459 13.18 -22.12 15.73
C ASP A 459 14.45 -21.49 15.09
N THR A 460 14.28 -21.06 13.83
CA THR A 460 15.12 -20.12 13.04
C THR A 460 16.56 -20.51 12.61
N TYR A 461 16.73 -20.50 11.28
CA TYR A 461 17.93 -20.25 10.45
C TYR A 461 19.25 -21.01 10.69
N ASP A 462 19.62 -21.80 9.67
CA ASP A 462 20.95 -21.80 9.05
C ASP A 462 20.78 -21.87 7.51
N THR A 463 21.52 -21.23 6.59
CA THR A 463 22.96 -20.88 6.45
C THR A 463 23.92 -22.07 6.46
N VAL A 464 24.31 -22.52 5.25
CA VAL A 464 25.21 -23.67 5.08
C VAL A 464 26.68 -23.24 5.18
N ASP A 465 27.28 -23.62 6.31
CA ASP A 465 28.66 -24.03 6.56
C ASP A 465 29.83 -23.38 5.80
N ASP A 466 30.70 -22.79 6.63
CA ASP A 466 32.14 -22.64 6.47
C ASP A 466 32.88 -23.83 5.84
N ALA A 467 34.03 -23.55 5.20
CA ALA A 467 35.15 -24.50 5.20
C ALA A 467 36.54 -23.82 5.14
N CYS A 468 37.36 -24.13 6.15
CA CYS A 468 38.83 -24.10 6.20
C CYS A 468 39.58 -22.75 6.06
N ASN A 469 40.11 -22.30 7.21
CA ASN A 469 41.35 -21.52 7.29
C ASN A 469 42.54 -22.28 6.67
N THR A 470 43.49 -21.57 6.04
CA THR A 470 44.85 -21.31 6.60
C THR A 470 45.83 -20.77 5.54
N ALA A 471 46.52 -19.65 5.84
CA ALA A 471 47.95 -19.41 5.59
C ALA A 471 48.34 -17.96 5.92
N TYR A 472 49.44 -17.77 6.65
CA TYR A 472 50.21 -16.52 6.62
C TYR A 472 51.17 -16.59 5.43
N GLN A 473 51.22 -15.58 4.54
CA GLN A 473 52.49 -15.25 3.88
C GLN A 473 52.60 -13.81 3.34
N GLU A 474 53.64 -13.14 3.86
CA GLU A 474 54.55 -12.15 3.24
C GLU A 474 54.08 -10.87 2.52
N LEU A 475 54.83 -9.79 2.78
CA LEU A 475 54.74 -8.48 2.15
C LEU A 475 55.46 -8.47 0.79
N GLY A 476 54.72 -8.67 -0.30
CA GLY A 476 55.22 -8.45 -1.66
C GLY A 476 55.04 -7.00 -2.13
N GLN A 477 56.12 -6.31 -2.51
CA GLN A 477 56.01 -5.00 -3.18
C GLN A 477 55.63 -5.16 -4.66
N ILE A 478 54.49 -4.61 -5.08
CA ILE A 478 54.28 -4.16 -6.47
C ILE A 478 53.69 -2.75 -6.44
N SER A 479 54.35 -1.82 -7.13
CA SER A 479 53.89 -0.44 -7.29
C SER A 479 52.98 -0.31 -8.51
N SER A 480 51.71 0.03 -8.28
CA SER A 480 50.78 0.48 -9.33
C SER A 480 50.53 1.98 -9.18
N PRO A 481 50.35 2.74 -10.29
CA PRO A 481 49.94 4.15 -10.23
C PRO A 481 48.57 4.36 -9.57
N SER A 482 48.30 5.59 -9.17
CA SER A 482 46.98 5.98 -8.63
C SER A 482 45.89 5.89 -9.70
N ASN A 483 44.74 5.30 -9.36
CA ASN A 483 43.57 5.19 -10.26
C ASN A 483 42.86 6.54 -10.53
N TYR A 484 43.40 7.67 -10.05
CA TYR A 484 42.83 9.00 -10.26
C TYR A 484 42.80 9.44 -11.75
N ASP A 485 43.78 9.00 -12.55
CA ASP A 485 43.92 9.48 -13.94
C ASP A 485 42.88 8.90 -14.92
N GLN A 486 42.17 7.82 -14.56
CA GLN A 486 41.26 7.10 -15.47
C GLN A 486 39.84 7.69 -15.56
N LEU A 487 39.53 8.77 -14.82
CA LEU A 487 38.19 9.38 -14.80
C LEU A 487 38.03 10.62 -15.70
N ARG A 488 39.00 10.91 -16.58
CA ARG A 488 38.85 11.95 -17.62
C ARG A 488 38.22 11.38 -18.90
N GLY A 489 36.97 11.77 -19.16
CA GLY A 489 36.37 11.64 -20.48
C GLY A 489 37.08 12.51 -21.54
N PRO A 490 37.01 12.18 -22.83
CA PRO A 490 37.76 12.87 -23.88
C PRO A 490 37.18 14.25 -24.22
N ASN A 491 37.99 15.30 -24.03
CA ASN A 491 37.76 16.61 -24.64
C ASN A 491 38.27 16.60 -26.08
N ASN A 492 37.37 16.81 -27.06
CA ASN A 492 37.76 17.14 -28.42
C ASN A 492 38.02 18.65 -28.54
N GLU A 493 39.28 19.08 -28.44
CA GLU A 493 39.70 20.37 -28.97
C GLU A 493 40.08 20.23 -30.45
N SER A 494 39.52 21.09 -31.30
CA SER A 494 40.02 21.29 -32.67
C SER A 494 39.97 22.77 -33.07
N ARG A 495 41.09 23.48 -32.85
CA ARG A 495 41.52 24.53 -33.78
C ARG A 495 41.82 23.87 -35.14
N GLN A 496 41.68 24.49 -36.30
CA GLN A 496 41.58 25.90 -36.72
C GLN A 496 40.47 26.00 -37.82
N ASP A 497 40.16 27.11 -38.51
CA ASP A 497 41.02 28.21 -38.95
C ASP A 497 40.26 29.52 -39.29
N LYS A 498 41.01 30.56 -39.67
CA LYS A 498 40.49 31.89 -40.05
C LYS A 498 39.88 31.93 -41.46
N ARG A 499 38.77 32.67 -41.64
CA ARG A 499 38.62 33.57 -42.79
C ARG A 499 37.66 34.73 -42.57
N THR A 500 38.05 35.89 -43.08
CA THR A 500 37.24 37.11 -43.22
C THR A 500 36.67 37.21 -44.64
N SER A 501 35.42 37.68 -44.77
CA SER A 501 34.89 38.28 -46.00
C SER A 501 33.67 39.13 -45.69
N TYR A 502 33.51 40.24 -46.40
CA TYR A 502 32.34 41.13 -46.34
C TYR A 502 31.10 40.47 -46.95
N ASN A 503 29.93 40.65 -46.33
CA ASN A 503 28.90 41.60 -46.79
C ASN A 503 27.83 41.80 -45.72
#